data_AF-A0A6N8I5S1-F1
#
_entry.id   AF-A0A6N8I5S1-F1
#
_cell.length_a   1.000
_cell.length_b   1.000
_cell.length_c   1.000
_cell.angle_alpha   90.00
_cell.angle_beta   90.00
_cell.angle_gamma   90.00
#
_symmetry.space_group_name_H-M   'P 1'
#
loop_
_entity.id
_entity.type
_entity.pdbx_description
1 polymer ?
#
loop_
_entity_poly.entity_id
_entity_poly.type
_entity_poly.pdbx_seq_one_letter_code
_entity_poly.pdbx_strand_id
1 'polypeptide(L)'
;MPESEKKKAAPVESGKACCIYETQIGKITVASDGDAITTVHFGALDPAELRRSELTDRAAEEIGEYLSGKRTAFDLPVAPEGTAFQKRVWDALQTIPYGETRSYRQIAEQIGSPKASRAVGMANNKNPIAILIPCHRVVGADGSLVGYAAGLEIKKRLLTLEKTDSLPAPATYLRKANYYETDKMGIIHHSNTIRWMEEARIDFLEQIGWGYKKLEDDGLMIPVTEVSCRYKSPVRFGDTVRISVRVSAYQGVRMTIDYRITDLSTGSLRATGRSGHCFCNREGRPIRLKKFSEDFDRLLSGLARAEAD
;
A
#
# COMPACT_ATOMS: atom_id res chain seq x y z
N MET A 1 -48.15 11.93 -7.35
CA MET A 1 -47.94 10.57 -6.78
C MET A 1 -48.32 9.55 -7.86
N PRO A 2 -47.60 8.42 -7.99
CA PRO A 2 -47.13 7.62 -6.87
C PRO A 2 -45.64 7.77 -6.56
N GLU A 3 -45.40 7.87 -5.26
CA GLU A 3 -44.12 7.70 -4.58
C GLU A 3 -43.56 6.30 -4.87
N SER A 4 -42.28 6.22 -5.22
CA SER A 4 -41.54 4.98 -5.19
C SER A 4 -41.41 4.52 -3.73
N GLU A 5 -42.04 3.38 -3.42
CA GLU A 5 -41.98 2.70 -2.14
C GLU A 5 -40.54 2.60 -1.61
N LYS A 6 -40.26 3.34 -0.53
CA LYS A 6 -39.10 3.07 0.32
C LYS A 6 -39.29 1.67 0.90
N LYS A 7 -38.50 0.70 0.43
CA LYS A 7 -38.37 -0.60 1.11
C LYS A 7 -37.95 -0.35 2.55
N LYS A 8 -38.89 -0.52 3.49
CA LYS A 8 -38.59 -0.62 4.93
C LYS A 8 -37.62 -1.76 5.14
N ALA A 9 -36.43 -1.46 5.68
CA ALA A 9 -35.57 -2.45 6.29
C ALA A 9 -36.34 -3.15 7.42
N ALA A 10 -36.16 -4.47 7.52
CA ALA A 10 -36.75 -5.27 8.58
C ALA A 10 -36.27 -4.77 9.96
N PRO A 11 -37.09 -4.85 11.03
CA PRO A 11 -36.66 -4.49 12.38
C PRO A 11 -35.51 -5.41 12.82
N VAL A 12 -34.44 -4.84 13.35
CA VAL A 12 -33.31 -5.58 13.90
C VAL A 12 -33.72 -6.12 15.28
N GLU A 13 -33.54 -7.42 15.50
CA GLU A 13 -33.76 -8.09 16.80
C GLU A 13 -32.94 -7.43 17.92
N SER A 14 -33.53 -7.35 19.11
CA SER A 14 -32.93 -6.77 20.32
C SER A 14 -31.62 -7.48 20.67
N GLY A 15 -30.49 -6.77 20.59
CA GLY A 15 -29.17 -7.26 21.04
C GLY A 15 -28.01 -6.96 20.09
N LYS A 16 -28.27 -6.63 18.82
CA LYS A 16 -27.22 -6.37 17.84
C LYS A 16 -26.68 -4.93 17.96
N ALA A 17 -25.37 -4.79 18.19
CA ALA A 17 -24.69 -3.50 18.16
C ALA A 17 -24.48 -3.05 16.71
N CYS A 18 -24.66 -1.77 16.42
CA CYS A 18 -24.47 -1.18 15.10
C CYS A 18 -24.02 0.27 15.25
N CYS A 19 -22.85 0.62 14.70
CA CYS A 19 -22.36 1.99 14.77
C CYS A 19 -21.65 2.41 13.48
N ILE A 20 -21.58 3.73 13.28
CA ILE A 20 -20.95 4.36 12.13
C ILE A 20 -19.65 5.01 12.58
N TYR A 21 -18.57 4.72 11.86
CA TYR A 21 -17.22 5.21 12.14
C TYR A 21 -16.67 5.96 10.93
N GLU A 22 -15.86 6.99 11.19
CA GLU A 22 -15.13 7.71 10.15
C GLU A 22 -13.80 7.03 9.86
N THR A 23 -13.47 6.86 8.57
CA THR A 23 -12.20 6.25 8.14
C THR A 23 -11.55 7.02 7.00
N GLN A 24 -10.31 6.66 6.65
CA GLN A 24 -9.58 7.26 5.53
C GLN A 24 -10.21 7.01 4.15
N ILE A 25 -11.15 6.09 4.05
CA ILE A 25 -11.91 5.76 2.83
C ILE A 25 -13.40 6.12 2.95
N GLY A 26 -13.72 7.01 3.90
CA GLY A 26 -15.08 7.47 4.18
C GLY A 26 -15.72 6.74 5.38
N LYS A 27 -16.99 7.00 5.61
CA LYS A 27 -17.75 6.34 6.68
C LYS A 27 -17.82 4.83 6.46
N ILE A 28 -17.76 4.07 7.53
CA ILE A 28 -18.12 2.65 7.54
C ILE A 28 -19.19 2.40 8.60
N THR A 29 -20.10 1.47 8.33
CA THR A 29 -21.02 0.94 9.34
C THR A 29 -20.54 -0.43 9.76
N VAL A 30 -20.39 -0.64 11.07
CA VAL A 30 -19.98 -1.91 11.66
C VAL A 30 -21.10 -2.41 12.56
N ALA A 31 -21.49 -3.68 12.37
CA ALA A 31 -22.48 -4.33 13.23
C ALA A 31 -21.96 -5.65 13.81
N SER A 32 -22.46 -5.99 14.99
CA SER A 32 -22.12 -7.19 15.75
C SER A 32 -23.34 -7.76 16.44
N ASP A 33 -23.37 -9.07 16.66
CA ASP A 33 -24.36 -9.78 17.49
C ASP A 33 -23.95 -9.93 18.96
N GLY A 34 -22.78 -9.38 19.34
CA GLY A 34 -22.20 -9.49 20.68
C GLY A 34 -20.96 -10.39 20.72
N ASP A 35 -20.95 -11.46 19.91
CA ASP A 35 -19.85 -12.43 19.87
C ASP A 35 -18.97 -12.28 18.63
N ALA A 36 -19.54 -11.82 17.51
CA ALA A 36 -18.85 -11.68 16.24
C ALA A 36 -19.26 -10.42 15.48
N ILE A 37 -18.42 -9.99 14.53
CA ILE A 37 -18.76 -9.00 13.53
C ILE A 37 -19.67 -9.65 12.49
N THR A 38 -20.82 -9.05 12.25
CA THR A 38 -21.82 -9.55 11.29
C THR A 38 -21.91 -8.65 10.06
N THR A 39 -21.47 -7.40 10.15
CA THR A 39 -21.49 -6.47 9.01
C THR A 39 -20.35 -5.47 9.10
N VAL A 40 -19.70 -5.22 7.94
CA VAL A 40 -18.85 -4.07 7.68
C VAL A 40 -19.24 -3.54 6.31
N HIS A 41 -19.88 -2.37 6.28
CA HIS A 41 -20.44 -1.76 5.08
C HIS A 41 -19.83 -0.38 4.84
N PHE A 42 -19.56 -0.05 3.58
CA PHE A 42 -19.08 1.28 3.20
C PHE A 42 -20.22 2.29 3.13
N GLY A 43 -20.09 3.40 3.86
CA GLY A 43 -21.10 4.42 4.04
C GLY A 43 -21.92 4.22 5.33
N ALA A 44 -22.76 5.21 5.61
CA ALA A 44 -23.72 5.15 6.70
C ALA A 44 -24.96 4.36 6.25
N LEU A 45 -25.17 3.18 6.84
CA LEU A 45 -26.50 2.62 6.88
C LEU A 45 -27.33 3.44 7.87
N ASP A 46 -28.66 3.45 7.69
CA ASP A 46 -29.60 4.08 8.62
C ASP A 46 -30.26 2.99 9.47
N PRO A 47 -29.56 2.45 10.50
CA PRO A 47 -30.14 1.44 11.36
C PRO A 47 -31.23 2.06 12.23
N ALA A 48 -32.20 1.24 12.64
CA ALA A 48 -33.25 1.67 13.57
C ALA A 48 -32.70 2.21 14.90
N GLU A 49 -31.51 1.74 15.32
CA GLU A 49 -30.80 2.20 16.51
C GLU A 49 -29.29 2.11 16.29
N LEU A 50 -28.57 3.19 16.64
CA LEU A 50 -27.10 3.18 16.70
C LEU A 50 -26.65 2.82 18.12
N ARG A 51 -25.94 1.70 18.24
CA ARG A 51 -25.43 1.18 19.51
C ARG A 51 -23.98 0.73 19.35
N ARG A 52 -23.08 1.33 20.13
CA ARG A 52 -21.67 0.91 20.21
C ARG A 52 -21.51 -0.31 21.11
N SER A 53 -20.45 -1.06 20.84
CA SER A 53 -19.95 -2.16 21.66
C SER A 53 -18.42 -2.16 21.61
N GLU A 54 -17.78 -2.84 22.55
CA GLU A 54 -16.33 -3.03 22.53
C GLU A 54 -15.87 -3.68 21.20
N LEU A 55 -16.63 -4.65 20.69
CA LEU A 55 -16.26 -5.35 19.46
C LEU A 55 -16.38 -4.47 18.21
N THR A 56 -17.43 -3.65 18.09
CA THR A 56 -17.57 -2.70 16.98
C THR A 56 -16.50 -1.61 17.01
N ASP A 57 -16.11 -1.17 18.21
CA ASP A 57 -15.05 -0.17 18.41
C ASP A 57 -13.67 -0.74 18.05
N ARG A 58 -13.35 -1.96 18.53
CA ARG A 58 -12.14 -2.68 18.15
C ARG A 58 -12.06 -2.92 16.64
N ALA A 59 -13.16 -3.31 16.01
CA ALA A 59 -13.20 -3.49 14.56
C ALA A 59 -12.90 -2.19 13.81
N ALA A 60 -13.47 -1.07 14.25
CA ALA A 60 -13.17 0.23 13.65
C ALA A 60 -11.70 0.64 13.84
N GLU A 61 -11.12 0.36 15.01
CA GLU A 61 -9.71 0.61 15.31
C GLU A 61 -8.79 -0.23 14.42
N GLU A 62 -8.97 -1.56 14.37
CA GLU A 62 -8.15 -2.45 13.54
C GLU A 62 -8.28 -2.11 12.06
N ILE A 63 -9.48 -1.76 11.58
CA ILE A 63 -9.68 -1.28 10.20
C ILE A 63 -8.92 0.03 9.98
N GLY A 64 -8.95 0.95 10.94
CA GLY A 64 -8.18 2.20 10.88
C GLY A 64 -6.66 1.95 10.79
N GLU A 65 -6.14 1.05 11.61
CA GLU A 65 -4.73 0.63 11.59
C GLU A 65 -4.36 0.02 10.25
N TYR A 66 -5.18 -0.92 9.77
CA TYR A 66 -5.00 -1.58 8.48
C TYR A 66 -4.96 -0.55 7.34
N LEU A 67 -5.93 0.36 7.28
CA LEU A 67 -5.98 1.42 6.25
C LEU A 67 -4.79 2.38 6.31
N SER A 68 -4.10 2.45 7.45
CA SER A 68 -2.88 3.24 7.64
C SER A 68 -1.58 2.46 7.40
N GLY A 69 -1.64 1.18 7.04
CA GLY A 69 -0.48 0.30 6.82
C GLY A 69 0.17 -0.24 8.10
N LYS A 70 -0.47 -0.06 9.26
CA LYS A 70 0.07 -0.53 10.56
C LYS A 70 -0.29 -1.97 10.89
N ARG A 71 -1.24 -2.55 10.15
CA ARG A 71 -1.79 -3.88 10.40
C ARG A 71 -1.98 -4.63 9.10
N THR A 72 -1.58 -5.90 9.10
CA THR A 72 -1.71 -6.81 7.96
C THR A 72 -2.66 -7.99 8.23
N ALA A 73 -3.08 -8.20 9.49
CA ALA A 73 -3.99 -9.27 9.90
C ALA A 73 -5.00 -8.78 10.95
N PHE A 74 -6.21 -9.33 10.91
CA PHE A 74 -7.29 -9.04 11.85
C PHE A 74 -7.45 -10.19 12.85
N ASP A 75 -7.70 -9.85 14.12
CA ASP A 75 -8.02 -10.81 15.18
C ASP A 75 -9.43 -10.56 15.70
N LEU A 76 -10.39 -10.61 14.76
CA LEU A 76 -11.79 -10.31 14.99
C LEU A 76 -12.65 -11.49 14.55
N PRO A 77 -13.51 -12.04 15.43
CA PRO A 77 -14.46 -13.07 15.05
C PRO A 77 -15.46 -12.51 14.05
N VAL A 78 -15.75 -13.26 12.98
CA VAL A 78 -16.72 -12.90 11.95
C VAL A 78 -17.81 -13.97 11.83
N ALA A 79 -19.07 -13.53 11.69
CA ALA A 79 -20.23 -14.41 11.55
C ALA A 79 -21.15 -13.92 10.41
N PRO A 80 -20.74 -14.08 9.13
CA PRO A 80 -21.55 -13.62 8.02
C PRO A 80 -22.81 -14.48 7.81
N GLU A 81 -23.97 -13.84 7.64
CA GLU A 81 -25.22 -14.50 7.31
C GLU A 81 -25.38 -14.72 5.79
N GLY A 82 -25.70 -15.94 5.37
CA GLY A 82 -25.87 -16.28 3.95
C GLY A 82 -26.10 -17.77 3.69
N THR A 83 -26.28 -18.12 2.43
CA THR A 83 -26.45 -19.52 1.99
C THR A 83 -25.19 -20.35 2.26
N ALA A 84 -25.33 -21.68 2.35
CA ALA A 84 -24.19 -22.58 2.52
C ALA A 84 -23.10 -22.41 1.44
N PHE A 85 -23.49 -22.07 0.20
CA PHE A 85 -22.53 -21.77 -0.87
C PHE A 85 -21.78 -20.46 -0.60
N GLN A 86 -22.48 -19.40 -0.19
CA GLN A 86 -21.85 -18.12 0.14
C GLN A 86 -20.86 -18.24 1.29
N LYS A 87 -21.25 -18.93 2.37
CA LYS A 87 -20.37 -19.17 3.52
C LYS A 87 -19.06 -19.85 3.11
N ARG A 88 -19.13 -20.95 2.33
CA ARG A 88 -17.93 -21.60 1.77
C ARG A 88 -17.05 -20.68 0.94
N VAL A 89 -17.66 -19.79 0.14
CA VAL A 89 -16.89 -18.79 -0.62
C VAL A 89 -16.19 -17.85 0.34
N TRP A 90 -16.90 -17.27 1.31
CA TRP A 90 -16.35 -16.31 2.26
C TRP A 90 -15.26 -16.92 3.17
N ASP A 91 -15.40 -18.19 3.56
CA ASP A 91 -14.35 -18.95 4.25
C ASP A 91 -13.10 -19.06 3.39
N ALA A 92 -13.25 -19.38 2.09
CA ALA A 92 -12.12 -19.42 1.16
C ALA A 92 -11.48 -18.04 0.97
N LEU A 93 -12.26 -16.95 0.94
CA LEU A 93 -11.71 -15.59 0.84
C LEU A 93 -10.79 -15.25 2.02
N GLN A 94 -11.16 -15.65 3.24
CA GLN A 94 -10.35 -15.38 4.45
C GLN A 94 -8.98 -16.08 4.41
N THR A 95 -8.82 -17.11 3.58
CA THR A 95 -7.51 -17.79 3.41
C THR A 95 -6.56 -17.07 2.47
N ILE A 96 -6.99 -16.02 1.76
CA ILE A 96 -6.13 -15.25 0.86
C ILE A 96 -5.22 -14.34 1.70
N PRO A 97 -3.89 -14.50 1.68
CA PRO A 97 -2.98 -13.68 2.47
C PRO A 97 -3.02 -12.19 2.09
N TYR A 98 -2.59 -11.33 3.01
CA TYR A 98 -2.37 -9.90 2.74
C TYR A 98 -1.37 -9.72 1.60
N GLY A 99 -1.67 -8.84 0.64
CA GLY A 99 -0.81 -8.55 -0.51
C GLY A 99 -0.96 -9.54 -1.67
N GLU A 100 -1.63 -10.67 -1.45
CA GLU A 100 -1.90 -11.67 -2.47
C GLU A 100 -3.29 -11.50 -3.10
N THR A 101 -3.42 -11.98 -4.33
CA THR A 101 -4.71 -12.06 -5.02
C THR A 101 -5.00 -13.48 -5.47
N ARG A 102 -6.29 -13.76 -5.69
CA ARG A 102 -6.78 -14.99 -6.33
C ARG A 102 -7.77 -14.63 -7.42
N SER A 103 -7.85 -15.48 -8.44
CA SER A 103 -8.90 -15.37 -9.44
C SER A 103 -10.21 -16.01 -8.96
N TYR A 104 -11.34 -15.59 -9.52
CA TYR A 104 -12.62 -16.24 -9.27
C TYR A 104 -12.60 -17.75 -9.58
N ARG A 105 -11.75 -18.19 -10.51
CA ARG A 105 -11.55 -19.59 -10.85
C ARG A 105 -10.80 -20.34 -9.74
N GLN A 106 -9.71 -19.77 -9.22
CA GLN A 106 -8.95 -20.39 -8.12
C GLN A 106 -9.82 -20.58 -6.87
N ILE A 107 -10.67 -19.60 -6.53
CA ILE A 107 -11.61 -19.75 -5.42
C ILE A 107 -12.66 -20.83 -5.72
N ALA A 108 -13.18 -20.90 -6.95
CA ALA A 108 -14.13 -21.94 -7.36
C ALA A 108 -13.52 -23.35 -7.27
N GLU A 109 -12.25 -23.49 -7.64
CA GLU A 109 -11.47 -24.73 -7.49
C GLU A 109 -11.25 -25.09 -6.01
N GLN A 110 -10.85 -24.12 -5.17
CA GLN A 110 -10.63 -24.30 -3.73
C GLN A 110 -11.87 -24.79 -2.98
N ILE A 111 -13.07 -24.30 -3.34
CA ILE A 111 -14.33 -24.75 -2.70
C ILE A 111 -14.90 -26.04 -3.31
N GLY A 112 -14.15 -26.73 -4.18
CA GLY A 112 -14.59 -27.96 -4.84
C GLY A 112 -15.72 -27.76 -5.85
N SER A 113 -15.83 -26.58 -6.46
CA SER A 113 -16.84 -26.26 -7.48
C SER A 113 -16.22 -25.57 -8.71
N PRO A 114 -15.33 -26.25 -9.47
CA PRO A 114 -14.49 -25.59 -10.49
C PRO A 114 -15.25 -24.83 -11.59
N LYS A 115 -16.49 -25.24 -11.89
CA LYS A 115 -17.35 -24.60 -12.90
C LYS A 115 -18.13 -23.38 -12.38
N ALA A 116 -17.96 -23.04 -11.10
CA ALA A 116 -18.81 -22.06 -10.40
C ALA A 116 -18.22 -20.64 -10.33
N SER A 117 -17.24 -20.25 -11.18
CA SER A 117 -16.58 -18.94 -11.09
C SER A 117 -17.55 -17.74 -11.12
N ARG A 118 -18.61 -17.81 -11.92
CA ARG A 118 -19.66 -16.77 -11.95
C ARG A 118 -20.45 -16.72 -10.64
N ALA A 119 -20.77 -17.87 -10.07
CA ALA A 119 -21.46 -17.96 -8.78
C ALA A 119 -20.58 -17.45 -7.63
N VAL A 120 -19.28 -17.75 -7.66
CA VAL A 120 -18.28 -17.17 -6.76
C VAL A 120 -18.27 -15.65 -6.87
N GLY A 121 -18.28 -15.09 -8.09
CA GLY A 121 -18.35 -13.63 -8.29
C GLY A 121 -19.60 -13.00 -7.67
N MET A 122 -20.77 -13.66 -7.79
CA MET A 122 -22.00 -13.20 -7.15
C MET A 122 -21.95 -13.30 -5.62
N ALA A 123 -21.36 -14.37 -5.07
CA ALA A 123 -21.16 -14.53 -3.63
C ALA A 123 -20.16 -13.51 -3.07
N ASN A 124 -19.08 -13.21 -3.82
CA ASN A 124 -18.08 -12.20 -3.49
C ASN A 124 -18.68 -10.79 -3.42
N ASN A 125 -19.59 -10.45 -4.33
CA ASN A 125 -20.32 -9.18 -4.33
C ASN A 125 -21.28 -9.07 -3.13
N LYS A 126 -21.84 -10.20 -2.67
CA LYS A 126 -22.75 -10.24 -1.52
C LYS A 126 -22.05 -10.36 -0.16
N ASN A 127 -20.73 -10.15 -0.09
CA ASN A 127 -20.01 -10.18 1.19
C ASN A 127 -20.54 -9.08 2.13
N PRO A 128 -21.11 -9.43 3.31
CA PRO A 128 -21.63 -8.44 4.25
C PRO A 128 -20.53 -7.81 5.14
N ILE A 129 -19.33 -8.39 5.16
CA ILE A 129 -18.24 -7.99 6.06
C ILE A 129 -17.02 -7.57 5.23
N ALA A 130 -17.12 -6.40 4.59
CA ALA A 130 -16.04 -5.87 3.77
C ALA A 130 -14.73 -5.68 4.58
N ILE A 131 -13.59 -5.70 3.89
CA ILE A 131 -12.23 -5.60 4.46
C ILE A 131 -11.82 -6.83 5.29
N LEU A 132 -12.59 -7.18 6.33
CA LEU A 132 -12.30 -8.35 7.19
C LEU A 132 -12.41 -9.66 6.41
N ILE A 133 -13.47 -9.82 5.61
CA ILE A 133 -13.55 -10.88 4.59
C ILE A 133 -13.04 -10.25 3.28
N PRO A 134 -11.86 -10.61 2.77
CA PRO A 134 -11.12 -9.80 1.80
C PRO A 134 -11.60 -10.02 0.35
N CYS A 135 -12.85 -9.68 0.07
CA CYS A 135 -13.45 -9.80 -1.27
C CYS A 135 -12.80 -8.90 -2.33
N HIS A 136 -12.03 -7.88 -1.91
CA HIS A 136 -11.22 -7.03 -2.80
C HIS A 136 -9.99 -7.75 -3.38
N ARG A 137 -9.51 -8.84 -2.75
CA ARG A 137 -8.36 -9.65 -3.22
C ARG A 137 -8.70 -10.58 -4.38
N VAL A 138 -9.98 -10.67 -4.78
CA VAL A 138 -10.40 -11.50 -5.91
C VAL A 138 -10.46 -10.70 -7.21
N VAL A 139 -9.75 -11.16 -8.25
CA VAL A 139 -9.60 -10.47 -9.54
C VAL A 139 -9.96 -11.35 -10.74
N GLY A 140 -10.03 -10.76 -11.93
CA GLY A 140 -10.14 -11.50 -13.20
C GLY A 140 -8.92 -12.39 -13.45
N ALA A 141 -9.05 -13.41 -14.30
CA ALA A 141 -7.94 -14.31 -14.62
C ALA A 141 -6.77 -13.60 -15.33
N ASP A 142 -7.05 -12.49 -16.00
CA ASP A 142 -6.11 -11.57 -16.64
C ASP A 142 -5.59 -10.46 -15.70
N GLY A 143 -5.98 -10.50 -14.42
CA GLY A 143 -5.66 -9.46 -13.44
C GLY A 143 -6.59 -8.25 -13.48
N SER A 144 -7.63 -8.25 -14.33
CA SER A 144 -8.59 -7.15 -14.41
C SER A 144 -9.38 -6.96 -13.11
N LEU A 145 -9.58 -5.70 -12.73
CA LEU A 145 -10.40 -5.33 -11.59
C LEU A 145 -11.85 -5.22 -12.02
N VAL A 146 -12.64 -6.24 -11.71
CA VAL A 146 -14.07 -6.29 -12.01
C VAL A 146 -14.87 -6.32 -10.72
N GLY A 147 -15.90 -5.49 -10.65
CA GLY A 147 -16.95 -5.49 -9.61
C GLY A 147 -16.45 -5.34 -8.17
N TYR A 148 -16.93 -4.31 -7.48
CA TYR A 148 -16.77 -4.19 -6.03
C TYR A 148 -17.98 -3.46 -5.47
N ALA A 149 -18.55 -3.95 -4.37
CA ALA A 149 -19.76 -3.36 -3.77
C ALA A 149 -19.54 -1.88 -3.38
N ALA A 150 -18.30 -1.52 -3.00
CA ALA A 150 -17.91 -0.16 -2.65
C ALA A 150 -17.36 0.66 -3.83
N GLY A 151 -17.38 0.11 -5.05
CA GLY A 151 -16.79 0.73 -6.24
C GLY A 151 -15.32 0.37 -6.49
N LEU A 152 -14.91 0.45 -7.76
CA LEU A 152 -13.58 -0.01 -8.20
C LEU A 152 -12.43 0.82 -7.63
N GLU A 153 -12.64 2.10 -7.34
CA GLU A 153 -11.60 2.97 -6.77
C GLU A 153 -11.18 2.53 -5.37
N ILE A 154 -12.14 2.11 -4.52
CA ILE A 154 -11.83 1.56 -3.20
C ILE A 154 -11.06 0.23 -3.34
N LYS A 155 -11.47 -0.64 -4.26
CA LYS A 155 -10.78 -1.91 -4.53
C LYS A 155 -9.33 -1.69 -4.94
N LYS A 156 -9.07 -0.77 -5.87
CA LYS A 156 -7.71 -0.37 -6.28
C LYS A 156 -6.90 0.11 -5.09
N ARG A 157 -7.45 1.02 -4.29
CA ARG A 157 -6.75 1.60 -3.13
C ARG A 157 -6.37 0.54 -2.08
N LEU A 158 -7.27 -0.40 -1.80
CA LEU A 158 -6.98 -1.51 -0.88
C LEU A 158 -5.88 -2.42 -1.42
N LEU A 159 -5.92 -2.78 -2.70
CA LEU A 159 -4.87 -3.59 -3.33
C LEU A 159 -3.51 -2.86 -3.39
N THR A 160 -3.50 -1.55 -3.66
CA THR A 160 -2.27 -0.76 -3.64
C THR A 160 -1.67 -0.69 -2.24
N LEU A 161 -2.50 -0.42 -1.23
CA LEU A 161 -2.09 -0.45 0.18
C LEU A 161 -1.41 -1.78 0.52
N GLU A 162 -2.06 -2.89 0.20
CA GLU A 162 -1.52 -4.22 0.50
C GLU A 162 -0.24 -4.56 -0.28
N LYS A 163 -0.10 -4.01 -1.49
CA LYS A 163 1.14 -4.17 -2.26
C LYS A 163 2.29 -3.34 -1.70
N THR A 164 2.01 -2.19 -1.12
CA THR A 164 3.02 -1.22 -0.65
C THR A 164 3.82 -1.75 0.54
N ASP A 165 3.16 -2.44 1.48
CA ASP A 165 3.83 -3.08 2.63
C ASP A 165 4.44 -4.45 2.28
N SER A 166 4.00 -5.06 1.17
CA SER A 166 4.57 -6.32 0.65
C SER A 166 5.76 -6.12 -0.28
N LEU A 167 6.11 -4.87 -0.62
CA LEU A 167 7.34 -4.60 -1.35
C LEU A 167 8.49 -5.06 -0.45
N PRO A 168 9.35 -5.99 -0.88
CA PRO A 168 10.55 -6.31 -0.12
C PRO A 168 11.30 -5.01 0.14
N ALA A 169 11.89 -4.87 1.33
CA ALA A 169 12.74 -3.73 1.64
C ALA A 169 13.67 -3.48 0.43
N PRO A 170 13.68 -2.26 -0.15
CA PRO A 170 14.28 -2.05 -1.46
C PRO A 170 15.72 -2.54 -1.43
N ALA A 171 16.03 -3.42 -2.37
CA ALA A 171 17.33 -4.04 -2.47
C ALA A 171 18.38 -2.94 -2.64
N THR A 172 19.48 -3.05 -1.89
CA THR A 172 20.57 -2.09 -1.99
C THR A 172 21.19 -2.12 -3.38
N TYR A 173 21.43 -0.95 -3.97
CA TYR A 173 22.03 -0.83 -5.28
C TYR A 173 23.50 -1.26 -5.26
N LEU A 174 23.91 -2.10 -6.20
CA LEU A 174 25.30 -2.56 -6.33
C LEU A 174 25.99 -1.82 -7.46
N ARG A 175 27.13 -1.18 -7.18
CA ARG A 175 27.91 -0.45 -8.17
C ARG A 175 29.36 -0.93 -8.19
N LYS A 176 29.78 -1.49 -9.33
CA LYS A 176 31.19 -1.83 -9.58
C LYS A 176 31.94 -0.59 -10.05
N ALA A 177 33.10 -0.32 -9.48
CA ALA A 177 33.96 0.81 -9.83
C ALA A 177 34.65 0.58 -11.18
N ASN A 178 34.43 1.46 -12.15
CA ASN A 178 35.02 1.37 -13.48
C ASN A 178 36.34 2.12 -13.58
N TYR A 179 37.22 1.68 -14.48
CA TYR A 179 38.56 2.26 -14.62
C TYR A 179 38.52 3.75 -15.02
N TYR A 180 37.62 4.13 -15.94
CA TYR A 180 37.48 5.52 -16.41
C TYR A 180 36.97 6.49 -15.32
N GLU A 181 36.51 5.98 -14.17
CA GLU A 181 36.06 6.78 -13.04
C GLU A 181 37.20 7.13 -12.07
N THR A 182 38.40 6.58 -12.30
CA THR A 182 39.58 6.80 -11.46
C THR A 182 40.30 8.10 -11.80
N ASP A 183 40.88 8.74 -10.80
CA ASP A 183 41.75 9.90 -10.95
C ASP A 183 43.24 9.54 -10.85
N LYS A 184 44.11 10.56 -10.90
CA LYS A 184 45.57 10.40 -10.82
C LYS A 184 46.05 9.78 -9.49
N MET A 185 45.23 9.81 -8.43
CA MET A 185 45.56 9.17 -7.14
C MET A 185 45.24 7.67 -7.13
N GLY A 186 44.70 7.11 -8.23
CA GLY A 186 44.34 5.70 -8.33
C GLY A 186 43.12 5.33 -7.49
N ILE A 187 42.25 6.30 -7.24
CA ILE A 187 40.97 6.14 -6.54
C ILE A 187 39.85 6.70 -7.42
N ILE A 188 38.61 6.36 -7.09
CA ILE A 188 37.45 6.90 -7.79
C ILE A 188 37.35 8.40 -7.52
N HIS A 189 37.29 9.17 -8.60
CA HIS A 189 37.15 10.62 -8.52
C HIS A 189 35.86 10.97 -7.78
N HIS A 190 35.99 11.86 -6.79
CA HIS A 190 34.94 12.20 -5.83
C HIS A 190 33.58 12.57 -6.47
N SER A 191 33.58 13.23 -7.63
CA SER A 191 32.34 13.59 -8.34
C SER A 191 31.52 12.39 -8.82
N ASN A 192 32.14 11.23 -9.05
CA ASN A 192 31.42 10.03 -9.49
C ASN A 192 30.53 9.46 -8.40
N THR A 193 30.88 9.67 -7.12
CA THR A 193 30.01 9.25 -6.00
C THR A 193 28.64 9.93 -6.06
N ILE A 194 28.56 11.17 -6.55
CA ILE A 194 27.28 11.87 -6.76
C ILE A 194 26.45 11.18 -7.84
N ARG A 195 27.09 10.77 -8.94
CA ARG A 195 26.42 10.04 -10.03
C ARG A 195 25.91 8.69 -9.55
N TRP A 196 26.69 7.96 -8.74
CA TRP A 196 26.25 6.68 -8.18
C TRP A 196 25.07 6.83 -7.22
N MET A 197 25.00 7.93 -6.45
CA MET A 197 23.81 8.23 -5.63
C MET A 197 22.57 8.48 -6.48
N GLU A 198 22.73 9.13 -7.63
CA GLU A 198 21.64 9.30 -8.58
C GLU A 198 21.18 7.97 -9.20
N GLU A 199 22.12 7.14 -9.67
CA GLU A 199 21.83 5.79 -10.17
C GLU A 199 21.04 4.98 -9.12
N ALA A 200 21.51 4.96 -7.87
CA ALA A 200 20.85 4.25 -6.77
C ALA A 200 19.46 4.82 -6.43
N ARG A 201 19.27 6.14 -6.49
CA ARG A 201 17.97 6.78 -6.27
C ARG A 201 16.96 6.41 -7.35
N ILE A 202 17.40 6.40 -8.62
CA ILE A 202 16.55 6.03 -9.76
C ILE A 202 16.09 4.57 -9.61
N ASP A 203 17.03 3.67 -9.32
CA ASP A 203 16.75 2.26 -9.09
C ASP A 203 15.79 2.07 -7.89
N PHE A 204 16.04 2.75 -6.77
CA PHE A 204 15.14 2.74 -5.61
C PHE A 204 13.71 3.17 -5.96
N LEU A 205 13.54 4.26 -6.71
CA LEU A 205 12.23 4.74 -7.13
C LEU A 205 11.53 3.76 -8.08
N GLU A 206 12.27 3.10 -8.96
CA GLU A 206 11.75 2.03 -9.83
C GLU A 206 11.25 0.84 -8.99
N GLN A 207 12.05 0.38 -8.03
CA GLN A 207 11.71 -0.74 -7.14
C GLN A 207 10.41 -0.51 -6.36
N ILE A 208 10.14 0.74 -5.95
CA ILE A 208 8.91 1.10 -5.23
C ILE A 208 7.74 1.48 -6.15
N GLY A 209 7.87 1.29 -7.47
CA GLY A 209 6.81 1.49 -8.46
C GLY A 209 6.61 2.94 -8.95
N TRP A 210 7.57 3.82 -8.67
CA TRP A 210 7.56 5.25 -8.99
C TRP A 210 8.80 5.67 -9.79
N GLY A 211 9.16 4.86 -10.79
CA GLY A 211 10.26 5.14 -11.71
C GLY A 211 10.15 6.49 -12.41
N TYR A 212 11.30 7.12 -12.69
CA TYR A 212 11.38 8.46 -13.27
C TYR A 212 10.60 8.58 -14.58
N LYS A 213 10.70 7.60 -15.48
CA LYS A 213 9.99 7.63 -16.76
C LYS A 213 8.47 7.77 -16.57
N LYS A 214 7.90 6.95 -15.68
CA LYS A 214 6.47 6.99 -15.35
C LYS A 214 6.09 8.36 -14.77
N LEU A 215 6.89 8.86 -13.83
CA LEU A 215 6.64 10.15 -13.19
C LEU A 215 6.64 11.31 -14.20
N GLU A 216 7.61 11.35 -15.11
CA GLU A 216 7.73 12.39 -16.12
C GLU A 216 6.62 12.32 -17.17
N ASP A 217 6.27 11.10 -17.61
CA ASP A 217 5.15 10.84 -18.52
C ASP A 217 3.84 11.36 -17.90
N ASP A 218 3.65 11.17 -16.58
CA ASP A 218 2.53 11.68 -15.79
C ASP A 218 2.63 13.18 -15.44
N GLY A 219 3.74 13.84 -15.81
CA GLY A 219 3.94 15.28 -15.66
C GLY A 219 4.49 15.74 -14.30
N LEU A 220 5.01 14.82 -13.50
CA LEU A 220 5.75 15.12 -12.28
C LEU A 220 7.25 15.18 -12.55
N MET A 221 7.88 16.27 -12.14
CA MET A 221 9.34 16.41 -12.11
C MET A 221 9.84 16.38 -10.66
N ILE A 222 11.01 15.77 -10.45
CA ILE A 222 11.67 15.71 -9.14
C ILE A 222 13.09 16.29 -9.27
N PRO A 223 13.25 17.61 -9.41
CA PRO A 223 14.56 18.24 -9.41
C PRO A 223 15.29 18.06 -8.08
N VAL A 224 16.60 17.79 -8.19
CA VAL A 224 17.53 17.85 -7.07
C VAL A 224 17.75 19.32 -6.71
N THR A 225 17.46 19.69 -5.46
CA THR A 225 17.65 21.07 -4.96
C THR A 225 18.98 21.26 -4.24
N GLU A 226 19.52 20.19 -3.66
CA GLU A 226 20.81 20.19 -3.00
C GLU A 226 21.40 18.78 -2.99
N VAL A 227 22.73 18.69 -2.96
CA VAL A 227 23.44 17.42 -2.79
C VAL A 227 24.69 17.61 -1.97
N SER A 228 24.98 16.66 -1.08
CA SER A 228 26.21 16.63 -0.29
C SER A 228 26.74 15.21 -0.19
N CYS A 229 28.05 15.09 -0.09
CA CYS A 229 28.73 13.81 0.11
C CYS A 229 29.92 14.00 1.05
N ARG A 230 30.06 13.06 1.98
CA ARG A 230 31.19 12.96 2.91
C ARG A 230 31.93 11.67 2.65
N TYR A 231 33.13 11.80 2.11
CA TYR A 231 34.04 10.70 1.83
C TYR A 231 34.72 10.22 3.13
N LYS A 232 34.82 8.91 3.31
CA LYS A 232 35.35 8.27 4.52
C LYS A 232 36.58 7.42 4.24
N SER A 233 36.56 6.68 3.14
CA SER A 233 37.69 5.88 2.67
C SER A 233 37.66 5.78 1.14
N PRO A 234 38.83 5.60 0.49
CA PRO A 234 38.89 5.54 -0.96
C PRO A 234 38.19 4.30 -1.51
N VAL A 235 37.61 4.44 -2.70
CA VAL A 235 37.16 3.34 -3.56
C VAL A 235 38.16 3.22 -4.70
N ARG A 236 38.56 2.01 -5.07
CA ARG A 236 39.52 1.75 -6.13
C ARG A 236 38.86 1.01 -7.29
N PHE A 237 39.55 1.00 -8.43
CA PHE A 237 39.13 0.18 -9.57
C PHE A 237 38.97 -1.28 -9.16
N GLY A 238 37.89 -1.92 -9.61
CA GLY A 238 37.59 -3.33 -9.32
C GLY A 238 36.76 -3.53 -8.05
N ASP A 239 36.74 -2.56 -7.12
CA ASP A 239 35.86 -2.60 -5.95
C ASP A 239 34.40 -2.63 -6.40
N THR A 240 33.56 -3.27 -5.60
CA THR A 240 32.10 -3.17 -5.73
C THR A 240 31.56 -2.58 -4.45
N VAL A 241 30.73 -1.55 -4.57
CA VAL A 241 30.08 -0.91 -3.43
C VAL A 241 28.59 -1.24 -3.40
N ARG A 242 28.06 -1.35 -2.20
CA ARG A 242 26.65 -1.39 -1.87
C ARG A 242 26.19 0.00 -1.46
N ILE A 243 25.16 0.51 -2.11
CA ILE A 243 24.54 1.81 -1.83
C ILE A 243 23.15 1.57 -1.25
N SER A 244 22.99 1.89 0.03
CA SER A 244 21.68 1.93 0.69
C SER A 244 21.07 3.31 0.52
N VAL A 245 19.79 3.36 0.17
CA VAL A 245 19.01 4.58 -0.05
C VAL A 245 17.90 4.65 0.99
N ARG A 246 17.74 5.82 1.62
CA ARG A 246 16.74 6.06 2.66
C ARG A 246 16.03 7.38 2.42
N VAL A 247 14.70 7.39 2.49
CA VAL A 247 13.95 8.65 2.60
C VAL A 247 14.02 9.12 4.05
N SER A 248 14.88 10.10 4.34
CA SER A 248 15.14 10.55 5.72
C SER A 248 14.21 11.67 6.18
N ALA A 249 13.56 12.37 5.26
CA ALA A 249 12.54 13.36 5.56
C ALA A 249 11.56 13.53 4.40
N TYR A 250 10.29 13.77 4.73
CA TYR A 250 9.23 14.03 3.76
C TYR A 250 8.24 15.06 4.30
N GLN A 251 7.85 16.05 3.47
CA GLN A 251 6.96 17.16 3.85
C GLN A 251 5.86 17.43 2.82
N GLY A 252 5.51 16.45 1.97
CA GLY A 252 4.46 16.61 0.95
C GLY A 252 4.91 17.35 -0.32
N VAL A 253 5.74 18.39 -0.22
CA VAL A 253 6.28 19.15 -1.37
C VAL A 253 7.77 18.87 -1.59
N ARG A 254 8.46 18.40 -0.55
CA ARG A 254 9.89 18.13 -0.56
C ARG A 254 10.18 16.78 0.08
N MET A 255 11.29 16.18 -0.33
CA MET A 255 11.86 15.01 0.32
C MET A 255 13.37 15.12 0.44
N THR A 256 13.92 14.47 1.45
CA THR A 256 15.36 14.28 1.63
C THR A 256 15.67 12.80 1.55
N ILE A 257 16.71 12.48 0.81
CA ILE A 257 17.21 11.11 0.63
C ILE A 257 18.63 11.05 1.15
N ASP A 258 18.89 10.12 2.06
CA ASP A 258 20.21 9.83 2.61
C ASP A 258 20.76 8.55 1.96
N TYR A 259 22.08 8.54 1.76
CA TYR A 259 22.81 7.45 1.09
C TYR A 259 23.93 6.96 1.99
N ARG A 260 24.08 5.63 2.06
CA ARG A 260 25.21 4.98 2.72
C ARG A 260 25.91 4.05 1.74
N ILE A 261 27.18 4.34 1.47
CA ILE A 261 27.99 3.61 0.48
C ILE A 261 29.03 2.77 1.23
N THR A 262 28.91 1.47 1.13
CA THR A 262 29.77 0.49 1.81
C THR A 262 30.45 -0.41 0.80
N ASP A 263 31.64 -0.87 1.11
CA ASP A 263 32.30 -1.91 0.33
C ASP A 263 31.53 -3.23 0.42
N LEU A 264 31.28 -3.88 -0.71
CA LEU A 264 30.50 -5.12 -0.74
C LEU A 264 31.21 -6.27 -0.01
N SER A 265 32.54 -6.34 -0.11
CA SER A 265 33.34 -7.45 0.42
C SER A 265 33.70 -7.27 1.90
N THR A 266 34.10 -6.04 2.28
CA THR A 266 34.61 -5.75 3.62
C THR A 266 33.57 -5.10 4.53
N GLY A 267 32.46 -4.59 3.98
CA GLY A 267 31.47 -3.80 4.73
C GLY A 267 31.96 -2.40 5.13
N SER A 268 33.19 -2.03 4.78
CA SER A 268 33.80 -0.75 5.14
C SER A 268 33.01 0.43 4.58
N LEU A 269 32.78 1.45 5.41
CA LEU A 269 32.10 2.68 4.96
C LEU A 269 33.01 3.47 4.01
N ARG A 270 32.56 3.65 2.77
CA ARG A 270 33.26 4.42 1.74
C ARG A 270 32.83 5.89 1.75
N ALA A 271 31.53 6.13 1.80
CA ALA A 271 30.97 7.48 1.85
C ALA A 271 29.54 7.49 2.44
N THR A 272 29.12 8.67 2.88
CA THR A 272 27.73 8.99 3.18
C THR A 272 27.31 10.19 2.37
N GLY A 273 26.09 10.21 1.86
CA GLY A 273 25.59 11.36 1.12
C GLY A 273 24.16 11.70 1.46
N ARG A 274 23.72 12.85 0.96
CA ARG A 274 22.36 13.37 1.11
C ARG A 274 21.98 14.16 -0.14
N SER A 275 20.73 14.04 -0.57
CA SER A 275 20.15 14.87 -1.61
C SER A 275 18.78 15.38 -1.19
N GLY A 276 18.52 16.67 -1.39
CA GLY A 276 17.19 17.27 -1.25
C GLY A 276 16.48 17.36 -2.59
N HIS A 277 15.16 17.21 -2.57
CA HIS A 277 14.31 17.17 -3.76
C HIS A 277 13.04 17.98 -3.54
N CYS A 278 12.51 18.54 -4.63
CA CYS A 278 11.20 19.19 -4.68
C CYS A 278 10.33 18.53 -5.73
N PHE A 279 9.04 18.35 -5.46
CA PHE A 279 8.07 17.88 -6.47
C PHE A 279 7.56 19.08 -7.26
N CYS A 280 7.71 19.04 -8.58
CA CYS A 280 7.30 20.12 -9.47
C CYS A 280 6.41 19.59 -10.60
N ASN A 281 5.56 20.47 -11.15
CA ASN A 281 4.91 20.22 -12.44
C ASN A 281 5.89 20.47 -13.61
N ARG A 282 5.45 20.27 -14.86
CA ARG A 282 6.25 20.49 -16.08
C ARG A 282 6.78 21.92 -16.25
N GLU A 283 6.12 22.91 -15.64
CA GLU A 283 6.57 24.30 -15.65
C GLU A 283 7.56 24.61 -14.50
N GLY A 284 7.99 23.60 -13.74
CA GLY A 284 8.92 23.76 -12.62
C GLY A 284 8.29 24.35 -11.35
N ARG A 285 6.96 24.49 -11.29
CA ARG A 285 6.26 25.02 -10.11
C ARG A 285 6.12 23.92 -9.06
N PRO A 286 6.48 24.19 -7.79
CA PRO A 286 6.31 23.22 -6.71
C PRO A 286 4.85 22.80 -6.54
N ILE A 287 4.61 21.50 -6.36
CA ILE A 287 3.29 20.94 -6.10
C ILE A 287 3.28 20.07 -4.85
N ARG A 288 2.10 19.94 -4.23
CA ARG A 288 1.89 18.96 -3.16
C ARG A 288 1.70 17.59 -3.79
N LEU A 289 2.54 16.62 -3.42
CA LEU A 289 2.51 15.28 -3.99
C LEU A 289 1.16 14.61 -3.79
N LYS A 290 0.49 14.81 -2.65
CA LYS A 290 -0.88 14.32 -2.41
C LYS A 290 -1.87 14.71 -3.53
N LYS A 291 -1.73 15.88 -4.14
CA LYS A 291 -2.59 16.31 -5.25
C LYS A 291 -2.27 15.59 -6.57
N PHE A 292 -1.02 15.17 -6.73
CA PHE A 292 -0.56 14.40 -7.87
C PHE A 292 -0.92 12.91 -7.70
N SER A 293 -0.54 12.32 -6.57
CA SER A 293 -0.88 10.95 -6.19
C SER A 293 -0.94 10.80 -4.68
N GLU A 294 -2.12 10.44 -4.15
CA GLU A 294 -2.28 10.12 -2.73
C GLU A 294 -1.56 8.83 -2.32
N ASP A 295 -1.36 7.91 -3.27
CA ASP A 295 -0.66 6.65 -3.02
C ASP A 295 0.85 6.90 -2.90
N PHE A 296 1.43 7.71 -3.79
CA PHE A 296 2.85 8.06 -3.69
C PHE A 296 3.15 8.88 -2.43
N ASP A 297 2.27 9.83 -2.10
CA ASP A 297 2.35 10.64 -0.88
C ASP A 297 2.35 9.81 0.40
N ARG A 298 1.45 8.80 0.47
CA ARG A 298 1.39 7.87 1.61
C ARG A 298 2.62 6.99 1.69
N LEU A 299 3.08 6.44 0.56
CA LEU A 299 4.28 5.61 0.51
C LEU A 299 5.52 6.35 1.03
N LEU A 300 5.79 7.56 0.52
CA LEU A 300 6.94 8.35 0.99
C LEU A 300 6.80 8.76 2.47
N SER A 301 5.57 9.02 2.93
CA SER A 301 5.31 9.27 4.36
C SER A 301 5.61 8.04 5.22
N GLY A 302 5.27 6.83 4.75
CA GLY A 302 5.57 5.57 5.44
C GLY A 302 7.08 5.32 5.49
N LEU A 303 7.77 5.45 4.36
CA LEU A 303 9.23 5.27 4.25
C LEU A 303 10.00 6.23 5.16
N ALA A 304 9.54 7.48 5.30
CA ALA A 304 10.17 8.45 6.18
C ALA A 304 9.94 8.19 7.68
N ARG A 305 8.90 7.43 8.05
CA ARG A 305 8.57 7.10 9.44
C ARG A 305 9.20 5.78 9.91
N ALA A 306 9.21 4.77 9.04
CA ALA A 306 9.66 3.41 9.39
C ALA A 306 11.12 3.31 9.84
N GLU A 307 11.94 4.35 9.65
CA GLU A 307 13.36 4.36 10.01
C GLU A 307 13.74 5.55 10.91
N ALA A 308 12.75 6.23 11.50
CA ALA A 308 12.94 7.21 12.57
C ALA A 308 12.91 6.56 13.96
N ASP A 309 12.38 5.34 14.05
CA ASP A 309 12.43 4.42 15.20
C ASP A 309 13.62 3.45 15.08
#